data_AF-A0A354GEJ9-F1
#
_entry.id   AF-A0A354GEJ9-F1
#
_cell.length_a   1.000
_cell.length_b   1.000
_cell.length_c   1.000
_cell.angle_alpha   90.00
_cell.angle_beta   90.00
_cell.angle_gamma   90.00
#
_symmetry.space_group_name_H-M   'P 1'
#
loop_
_entity.id
_entity.type
_entity.pdbx_description
1 polymer ?
#
loop_
_entity_poly.entity_id
_entity_poly.type
_entity_poly.pdbx_seq_one_letter_code
_entity_poly.pdbx_strand_id
1 'polypeptide(L)'
;QYNCNPDNGGKWLNNIEQLEDENNLVGFYHVEDHWCKEQGAYDTRYWASIGVVYSNDGGKIFKSLEDSRNEGYIIKSSKPKPSYKTFGGAGNGHVFKAQDGNWYAIYSEYEASANNYVLHIARSTNYYASPGTWKKYYKGSFRTNALHTNGLKTALKSNNGFLLGANPFVQWNHKISKYVMVYHKWGGTIRCATSPDLIHWGSDKELLGGDAYYEYPSLMSPEEGITTANYTRLYYSRKASKESTQRNFEVQTLNVW
;
A
#
# COMPACT_ATOMS: atom_id res chain seq x y z
N GLN A 1 6.04 9.78 -30.76
CA GLN A 1 5.92 9.42 -29.33
C GLN A 1 6.50 8.04 -29.18
N TYR A 2 7.51 7.86 -28.34
CA TYR A 2 8.06 6.53 -28.08
C TYR A 2 6.97 5.67 -27.42
N ASN A 3 6.68 4.50 -27.97
CA ASN A 3 5.84 3.50 -27.32
C ASN A 3 6.70 2.79 -26.28
N CYS A 4 6.62 3.22 -25.03
CA CYS A 4 7.13 2.40 -23.93
C CYS A 4 6.00 1.52 -23.44
N ASN A 5 6.32 0.25 -23.14
CA ASN A 5 5.42 -0.58 -22.38
C ASN A 5 5.13 0.11 -21.03
N PRO A 6 3.89 -0.02 -20.52
CA PRO A 6 3.64 0.35 -19.14
C PRO A 6 4.58 -0.49 -18.24
N ASP A 7 4.93 0.03 -17.06
CA ASP A 7 5.87 -0.59 -16.09
C ASP A 7 7.36 -0.49 -16.41
N ASN A 8 7.76 0.49 -17.21
CA ASN A 8 9.15 0.76 -17.56
C ASN A 8 10.01 1.38 -16.42
N GLY A 9 9.41 1.73 -15.28
CA GLY A 9 10.09 2.33 -14.13
C GLY A 9 10.60 1.33 -13.11
N GLY A 10 9.99 0.14 -13.07
CA GLY A 10 10.31 -0.92 -12.12
C GLY A 10 9.09 -1.49 -11.42
N LYS A 11 9.29 -2.68 -10.83
CA LYS A 11 8.30 -3.42 -10.04
C LYS A 11 8.96 -3.84 -8.73
N TRP A 12 8.30 -3.57 -7.61
CA TRP A 12 8.80 -3.95 -6.28
C TRP A 12 7.72 -4.73 -5.55
N LEU A 13 8.04 -5.96 -5.18
CA LEU A 13 7.15 -6.80 -4.39
C LEU A 13 7.00 -6.18 -3.00
N ASN A 14 5.77 -5.81 -2.64
CA ASN A 14 5.46 -5.12 -1.38
C ASN A 14 5.15 -6.11 -0.27
N ASN A 15 4.28 -7.07 -0.56
CA ASN A 15 3.87 -8.08 0.42
C ASN A 15 3.37 -9.35 -0.28
N ILE A 16 3.37 -10.45 0.48
CA ILE A 16 2.97 -11.79 0.04
C ILE A 16 1.99 -12.30 1.09
N GLU A 17 0.92 -12.94 0.62
CA GLU A 17 -0.11 -13.55 1.45
C GLU A 17 -0.28 -15.01 1.02
N GLN A 18 -0.49 -15.88 2.00
CA GLN A 18 -0.73 -17.29 1.76
C GLN A 18 -2.22 -17.50 1.41
N LEU A 19 -2.48 -18.28 0.37
CA LEU A 19 -3.82 -18.80 0.07
C LEU A 19 -4.07 -20.09 0.89
N GLU A 20 -5.25 -20.69 0.84
CA GLU A 20 -5.58 -21.82 1.75
C GLU A 20 -4.60 -23.01 1.69
N ASP A 21 -3.90 -23.22 0.56
CA ASP A 21 -2.82 -24.21 0.47
C ASP A 21 -1.44 -23.57 0.69
N GLU A 22 -0.58 -24.22 1.48
CA GLU A 22 0.76 -23.73 1.86
C GLU A 22 1.69 -23.39 0.68
N ASN A 23 1.51 -24.03 -0.48
CA ASN A 23 2.33 -23.76 -1.66
C ASN A 23 1.79 -22.63 -2.55
N ASN A 24 0.56 -22.20 -2.32
CA ASN A 24 -0.13 -21.20 -3.14
C ASN A 24 -0.03 -19.84 -2.47
N LEU A 25 0.78 -18.95 -3.05
CA LEU A 25 0.99 -17.60 -2.55
C LEU A 25 0.46 -16.58 -3.56
N VAL A 26 -0.08 -15.49 -3.03
CA VAL A 26 -0.39 -14.29 -3.81
C VAL A 26 0.55 -13.16 -3.37
N GLY A 27 1.27 -12.61 -4.34
CA GLY A 27 2.18 -11.49 -4.14
C GLY A 27 1.59 -10.20 -4.71
N PHE A 28 1.76 -9.10 -3.99
CA PHE A 28 1.30 -7.78 -4.41
C PHE A 28 2.49 -6.85 -4.55
N TYR A 29 2.50 -6.04 -5.60
CA TYR A 29 3.68 -5.25 -5.96
C TYR A 29 3.32 -3.82 -6.34
N HIS A 30 4.20 -2.90 -5.97
CA HIS A 30 4.20 -1.54 -6.46
C HIS A 30 4.77 -1.49 -7.87
N VAL A 31 4.19 -0.61 -8.69
CA VAL A 31 4.63 -0.44 -10.08
C VAL A 31 4.79 1.02 -10.42
N GLU A 32 5.91 1.32 -11.07
CA GLU A 32 6.21 2.64 -11.59
C GLU A 32 6.16 2.65 -13.12
N ASP A 33 5.31 3.53 -13.67
CA ASP A 33 5.28 3.84 -15.09
C ASP A 33 5.89 5.23 -15.34
N HIS A 34 7.11 5.26 -15.88
CA HIS A 34 7.89 6.46 -16.22
C HIS A 34 7.52 6.98 -17.61
N TRP A 35 7.77 8.27 -17.85
CA TRP A 35 7.66 8.83 -19.21
C TRP A 35 8.84 8.38 -20.06
N CYS A 36 8.58 8.03 -21.32
CA CYS A 36 9.64 7.61 -22.24
C CYS A 36 10.79 8.62 -22.27
N LYS A 37 12.01 8.10 -22.06
CA LYS A 37 13.23 8.88 -21.96
C LYS A 37 13.80 9.14 -23.36
N GLU A 38 14.47 10.28 -23.54
CA GLU A 38 15.65 10.34 -24.41
C GLU A 38 16.80 9.62 -23.70
N GLN A 39 17.64 8.87 -24.43
CA GLN A 39 18.79 8.17 -23.84
C GLN A 39 19.65 9.12 -22.98
N GLY A 40 19.96 8.72 -21.75
CA GLY A 40 20.88 9.45 -20.85
C GLY A 40 20.24 10.38 -19.81
N ALA A 41 18.94 10.65 -19.87
CA ALA A 41 18.28 11.50 -18.86
C ALA A 41 17.82 10.69 -17.62
N TYR A 42 18.37 11.03 -16.45
CA TYR A 42 17.86 10.54 -15.15
C TYR A 42 16.60 11.33 -14.76
N ASP A 43 15.43 10.69 -14.88
CA ASP A 43 14.17 11.18 -14.33
C ASP A 43 13.59 10.10 -13.43
N THR A 44 13.30 10.45 -12.18
CA THR A 44 12.76 9.54 -11.16
C THR A 44 11.26 9.67 -10.99
N ARG A 45 10.60 10.56 -11.75
CA ARG A 45 9.15 10.76 -11.67
C ARG A 45 8.41 9.62 -12.35
N TYR A 46 7.40 9.13 -11.66
CA TYR A 46 6.60 7.98 -12.07
C TYR A 46 5.11 8.18 -11.84
N TRP A 47 4.32 7.38 -12.56
CA TRP A 47 2.91 7.18 -12.29
C TRP A 47 2.68 5.78 -11.71
N ALA A 48 2.21 5.73 -10.47
CA ALA A 48 2.09 4.50 -9.72
C ALA A 48 0.83 3.69 -10.02
N SER A 49 0.96 2.37 -9.91
CA SER A 49 -0.12 1.39 -9.82
C SER A 49 0.21 0.30 -8.79
N ILE A 50 -0.74 -0.58 -8.50
CA ILE A 50 -0.53 -1.82 -7.73
C ILE A 50 -0.93 -3.00 -8.60
N GLY A 51 -0.08 -4.02 -8.61
CA GLY A 51 -0.34 -5.30 -9.30
C GLY A 51 -0.32 -6.50 -8.37
N VAL A 52 -0.69 -7.64 -8.94
CA VAL A 52 -0.71 -8.96 -8.31
C VAL A 52 0.01 -10.00 -9.17
N VAL A 53 0.71 -10.91 -8.50
CA VAL A 53 1.37 -12.09 -9.05
C VAL A 53 1.06 -13.29 -8.16
N TYR A 54 1.27 -14.49 -8.68
CA TYR A 54 0.92 -15.74 -8.02
C TYR A 54 2.09 -16.70 -8.08
N SER A 55 2.25 -17.48 -7.02
CA SER A 55 3.18 -18.60 -6.94
C SER A 55 2.42 -19.84 -6.51
N ASN A 56 2.76 -20.97 -7.12
CA ASN A 56 2.26 -22.30 -6.76
C ASN A 56 3.41 -23.24 -6.35
N ASP A 57 4.59 -22.69 -6.08
CA ASP A 57 5.83 -23.41 -5.79
C ASP A 57 6.50 -22.93 -4.49
N GLY A 58 5.70 -22.39 -3.57
CA GLY A 58 6.17 -21.89 -2.27
C GLY A 58 6.98 -20.59 -2.38
N GLY A 59 6.72 -19.77 -3.41
CA GLY A 59 7.34 -18.47 -3.60
C GLY A 59 8.65 -18.48 -4.39
N LYS A 60 9.00 -19.58 -5.05
CA LYS A 60 10.21 -19.62 -5.89
C LYS A 60 10.02 -18.84 -7.18
N ILE A 61 8.84 -18.93 -7.78
CA ILE A 61 8.49 -18.20 -9.01
C ILE A 61 7.14 -17.50 -8.80
N PHE A 62 7.11 -16.22 -9.17
CA PHE A 62 5.90 -15.43 -9.22
C PHE A 62 5.54 -15.08 -10.67
N LYS A 63 4.30 -15.34 -11.07
CA LYS A 63 3.77 -15.06 -12.41
C LYS A 63 2.46 -14.32 -12.33
N SER A 64 2.23 -13.40 -13.26
CA SER A 64 0.87 -12.89 -13.51
C SER A 64 0.00 -14.02 -14.10
N LEU A 65 -1.32 -13.97 -13.90
CA LEU A 65 -2.23 -14.92 -14.57
C LEU A 65 -2.10 -14.76 -16.09
N GLU A 66 -2.01 -15.88 -16.80
CA GLU A 66 -1.74 -15.96 -18.25
C GLU A 66 -2.75 -15.16 -19.10
N ASP A 67 -3.98 -14.94 -18.59
CA ASP A 67 -5.04 -14.16 -19.25
C ASP A 67 -5.25 -12.75 -18.68
N SER A 68 -4.35 -12.27 -17.82
CA SER A 68 -4.46 -10.91 -17.28
C SER A 68 -4.12 -9.89 -18.37
N ARG A 69 -5.15 -9.49 -19.15
CA ARG A 69 -5.13 -8.39 -20.13
C ARG A 69 -4.60 -7.04 -19.60
N ASN A 70 -4.25 -6.97 -18.32
CA ASN A 70 -3.76 -5.82 -17.59
C ASN A 70 -2.42 -6.10 -16.91
N GLU A 71 -1.60 -7.06 -17.36
CA GLU A 71 -0.26 -7.33 -16.81
C GLU A 71 -0.23 -7.60 -15.28
N GLY A 72 -1.37 -8.00 -14.71
CA GLY A 72 -1.54 -8.18 -13.27
C GLY A 72 -1.98 -6.95 -12.48
N TYR A 73 -2.27 -5.78 -13.07
CA TYR A 73 -2.76 -4.64 -12.27
C TYR A 73 -4.07 -4.95 -11.54
N ILE A 74 -4.16 -4.47 -10.30
CA ILE A 74 -5.36 -4.53 -9.48
C ILE A 74 -5.90 -3.14 -9.11
N ILE A 75 -5.02 -2.16 -8.92
CA ILE A 75 -5.38 -0.76 -8.62
C ILE A 75 -4.63 0.17 -9.58
N LYS A 76 -5.38 1.00 -10.31
CA LYS A 76 -4.87 2.17 -11.06
C LYS A 76 -5.36 3.46 -10.44
N SER A 77 -4.67 4.56 -10.75
CA SER A 77 -5.08 5.91 -10.35
C SER A 77 -6.50 6.27 -10.80
N SER A 78 -7.21 7.10 -10.03
CA SER A 78 -8.50 7.66 -10.45
C SER A 78 -8.39 8.73 -11.53
N LYS A 79 -7.16 9.09 -11.91
CA LYS A 79 -6.84 9.99 -13.01
C LYS A 79 -5.95 9.26 -14.02
N PRO A 80 -6.03 9.57 -15.31
CA PRO A 80 -5.05 9.08 -16.27
C PRO A 80 -3.66 9.63 -15.93
N LYS A 81 -2.62 8.88 -16.31
CA LYS A 81 -1.24 9.40 -16.32
C LYS A 81 -1.19 10.66 -17.18
N PRO A 82 -0.73 11.81 -16.67
CA PRO A 82 -0.67 13.03 -17.45
C PRO A 82 0.42 12.95 -18.53
N SER A 83 0.33 13.81 -19.54
CA SER A 83 1.35 13.91 -20.60
C SER A 83 2.66 14.53 -20.12
N TYR A 84 2.64 15.28 -19.02
CA TYR A 84 3.81 15.90 -18.39
C TYR A 84 4.33 15.06 -17.23
N LYS A 85 5.64 15.15 -16.99
CA LYS A 85 6.35 14.38 -15.96
C LYS A 85 6.01 14.85 -14.55
N THR A 86 5.49 13.96 -13.71
CA THR A 86 5.15 14.22 -12.31
C THR A 86 5.22 12.94 -11.48
N PHE A 87 5.38 13.06 -10.17
CA PHE A 87 5.00 11.97 -9.27
C PHE A 87 3.48 11.87 -9.21
N GLY A 88 2.94 10.66 -9.06
CA GLY A 88 1.52 10.46 -8.93
C GLY A 88 1.11 9.01 -9.07
N GLY A 89 -0.16 8.79 -9.35
CA GLY A 89 -0.76 7.47 -9.44
C GLY A 89 -1.25 6.91 -8.11
N ALA A 90 -1.70 5.66 -8.14
CA ALA A 90 -2.19 4.92 -6.98
C ALA A 90 -1.19 3.82 -6.62
N GLY A 91 -0.41 4.00 -5.57
CA GLY A 91 0.64 3.06 -5.19
C GLY A 91 1.05 3.19 -3.74
N ASN A 92 2.29 2.77 -3.43
CA ASN A 92 2.84 2.82 -2.07
C ASN A 92 1.84 2.27 -1.04
N GLY A 93 1.31 1.08 -1.32
CA GLY A 93 0.17 0.50 -0.62
C GLY A 93 0.48 -0.88 -0.04
N HIS A 94 -0.48 -1.37 0.74
CA HIS A 94 -0.47 -2.70 1.33
C HIS A 94 -1.79 -3.40 1.04
N VAL A 95 -1.69 -4.68 0.67
CA VAL A 95 -2.83 -5.52 0.33
C VAL A 95 -2.89 -6.68 1.30
N PHE A 96 -4.03 -6.93 1.93
CA PHE A 96 -4.15 -7.95 2.97
C PHE A 96 -5.54 -8.57 2.97
N LYS A 97 -5.65 -9.78 3.52
CA LYS A 97 -6.94 -10.44 3.77
C LYS A 97 -7.45 -10.02 5.16
N ALA A 98 -8.65 -9.48 5.22
CA ALA A 98 -9.26 -9.00 6.46
C ALA A 98 -10.06 -10.10 7.17
N GLN A 99 -10.51 -9.82 8.41
CA GLN A 99 -11.28 -10.77 9.23
C GLN A 99 -12.63 -11.14 8.62
N ASP A 100 -13.18 -10.31 7.74
CA ASP A 100 -14.42 -10.60 7.01
C ASP A 100 -14.20 -11.53 5.78
N GLY A 101 -12.96 -12.02 5.60
CA GLY A 101 -12.56 -12.89 4.49
C GLY A 101 -12.30 -12.16 3.17
N ASN A 102 -12.55 -10.85 3.08
CA ASN A 102 -12.31 -10.07 1.87
C ASN A 102 -10.89 -9.54 1.80
N TRP A 103 -10.44 -9.25 0.58
CA TRP A 103 -9.17 -8.57 0.32
C TRP A 103 -9.35 -7.07 0.38
N TYR A 104 -8.43 -6.37 1.04
CA TYR A 104 -8.39 -4.92 1.09
C TYR A 104 -7.03 -4.41 0.64
N ALA A 105 -7.02 -3.27 -0.05
CA ALA A 105 -5.82 -2.55 -0.44
C ALA A 105 -5.92 -1.13 0.10
N ILE A 106 -5.02 -0.73 1.00
CA ILE A 106 -4.84 0.67 1.38
C ILE A 106 -3.66 1.23 0.59
N TYR A 107 -3.89 2.32 -0.12
CA TYR A 107 -2.92 2.89 -1.06
C TYR A 107 -2.89 4.42 -1.00
N SER A 108 -1.79 5.01 -1.42
CA SER A 108 -1.60 6.46 -1.48
C SER A 108 -1.94 6.99 -2.87
N GLU A 109 -2.73 8.06 -2.93
CA GLU A 109 -3.00 8.82 -4.15
C GLU A 109 -3.18 10.31 -3.80
N TYR A 110 -2.83 11.21 -4.73
CA TYR A 110 -2.94 12.66 -4.51
C TYR A 110 -4.40 13.11 -4.49
N GLU A 111 -4.75 13.92 -3.47
CA GLU A 111 -6.05 14.58 -3.36
C GLU A 111 -5.91 16.09 -3.36
N ALA A 112 -6.60 16.74 -4.30
CA ALA A 112 -6.55 18.20 -4.45
C ALA A 112 -7.12 18.92 -3.22
N SER A 113 -8.14 18.35 -2.58
CA SER A 113 -8.74 18.92 -1.37
C SER A 113 -7.82 18.92 -0.15
N ALA A 114 -6.81 18.04 -0.13
CA ALA A 114 -5.78 17.99 0.91
C ALA A 114 -4.47 18.65 0.46
N ASN A 115 -4.36 19.01 -0.83
CA ASN A 115 -3.11 19.42 -1.49
C ASN A 115 -1.93 18.48 -1.17
N ASN A 116 -2.21 17.18 -1.05
CA ASN A 116 -1.24 16.18 -0.61
C ASN A 116 -1.67 14.75 -0.99
N TYR A 117 -0.76 13.81 -0.82
CA TYR A 117 -1.04 12.38 -0.92
C TYR A 117 -1.73 11.87 0.34
N VAL A 118 -2.85 11.18 0.13
CA VAL A 118 -3.69 10.65 1.21
C VAL A 118 -3.96 9.18 0.98
N LEU A 119 -4.27 8.47 2.07
CA LEU A 119 -4.62 7.07 1.99
C LEU A 119 -6.05 6.89 1.48
N HIS A 120 -6.23 5.89 0.64
CA HIS A 120 -7.50 5.43 0.08
C HIS A 120 -7.62 3.92 0.28
N ILE A 121 -8.81 3.38 0.07
CA ILE A 121 -9.06 1.95 0.19
C ILE A 121 -9.84 1.38 -0.99
N ALA A 122 -9.51 0.14 -1.35
CA ALA A 122 -10.26 -0.69 -2.27
C ALA A 122 -10.46 -2.09 -1.68
N ARG A 123 -11.47 -2.82 -2.18
CA ARG A 123 -11.82 -4.16 -1.73
C ARG A 123 -12.02 -5.09 -2.91
N SER A 124 -11.63 -6.36 -2.75
CA SER A 124 -12.06 -7.46 -3.61
C SER A 124 -12.66 -8.58 -2.76
N THR A 125 -13.73 -9.18 -3.25
CA THR A 125 -14.37 -10.37 -2.66
C THR A 125 -13.92 -11.66 -3.39
N ASN A 126 -13.06 -11.53 -4.40
CA ASN A 126 -12.57 -12.67 -5.17
C ASN A 126 -11.45 -13.37 -4.42
N TYR A 127 -11.51 -14.70 -4.33
CA TYR A 127 -10.56 -15.52 -3.61
C TYR A 127 -9.09 -15.24 -3.97
N TYR A 128 -8.78 -15.09 -5.26
CA TYR A 128 -7.43 -14.84 -5.77
C TYR A 128 -7.05 -13.36 -5.83
N ALA A 129 -7.88 -12.44 -5.32
CA ALA A 129 -7.64 -11.01 -5.46
C ALA A 129 -7.38 -10.56 -6.92
N SER A 130 -8.01 -11.22 -7.89
CA SER A 130 -7.63 -11.10 -9.31
C SER A 130 -7.80 -9.70 -9.90
N PRO A 131 -7.01 -9.35 -10.94
CA PRO A 131 -7.25 -8.16 -11.75
C PRO A 131 -8.72 -8.01 -12.16
N GLY A 132 -9.25 -6.79 -12.10
CA GLY A 132 -10.64 -6.48 -12.49
C GLY A 132 -11.71 -6.75 -11.43
N THR A 133 -11.38 -7.43 -10.34
CA THR A 133 -12.33 -7.74 -9.25
C THR A 133 -12.44 -6.64 -8.20
N TRP A 134 -11.46 -5.74 -8.18
CA TRP A 134 -11.29 -4.70 -7.16
C TRP A 134 -12.23 -3.51 -7.35
N LYS A 135 -12.81 -3.05 -6.23
CA LYS A 135 -13.65 -1.85 -6.17
C LYS A 135 -13.09 -0.84 -5.18
N LYS A 136 -12.90 0.41 -5.59
CA LYS A 136 -12.55 1.54 -4.70
C LYS A 136 -13.75 1.94 -3.84
N TYR A 137 -13.46 2.36 -2.61
CA TYR A 137 -14.46 2.96 -1.73
C TYR A 137 -14.84 4.36 -2.21
N TYR A 138 -16.13 4.62 -2.35
CA TYR A 138 -16.66 5.93 -2.71
C TYR A 138 -18.01 6.17 -2.04
N LYS A 139 -18.11 7.26 -1.26
CA LYS A 139 -19.34 7.72 -0.59
C LYS A 139 -20.16 6.55 -0.01
N GLY A 140 -19.59 5.84 0.96
CA GLY A 140 -20.29 4.81 1.73
C GLY A 140 -20.17 3.38 1.21
N SER A 141 -19.68 3.12 -0.01
CA SER A 141 -19.58 1.73 -0.50
C SER A 141 -18.44 1.47 -1.48
N PHE A 142 -18.04 0.19 -1.56
CA PHE A 142 -17.08 -0.33 -2.54
C PHE A 142 -17.78 -0.63 -3.86
N ARG A 143 -17.80 0.33 -4.79
CA ARG A 143 -18.56 0.21 -6.06
C ARG A 143 -17.80 0.63 -7.31
N THR A 144 -16.78 1.46 -7.17
CA THR A 144 -16.06 2.01 -8.31
C THR A 144 -15.00 1.01 -8.81
N ASN A 145 -14.96 0.69 -10.10
CA ASN A 145 -13.89 -0.17 -10.64
C ASN A 145 -12.49 0.43 -10.39
N ALA A 146 -11.60 -0.35 -9.76
CA ALA A 146 -10.27 0.11 -9.40
C ALA A 146 -9.26 0.16 -10.56
N LEU A 147 -9.55 -0.48 -11.70
CA LEU A 147 -8.72 -0.41 -12.90
C LEU A 147 -9.08 0.74 -13.84
N HIS A 148 -10.21 1.40 -13.60
CA HIS A 148 -10.66 2.48 -14.46
C HIS A 148 -10.03 3.81 -14.01
N THR A 149 -9.41 4.52 -14.96
CA THR A 149 -8.71 5.80 -14.72
C THR A 149 -9.63 7.01 -14.54
N ASN A 150 -10.94 6.78 -14.41
CA ASN A 150 -11.97 7.73 -14.00
C ASN A 150 -12.73 7.25 -12.74
N GLY A 151 -12.19 6.24 -12.05
CA GLY A 151 -12.84 5.64 -10.90
C GLY A 151 -12.90 6.58 -9.70
N LEU A 152 -14.10 7.05 -9.36
CA LEU A 152 -14.40 7.81 -8.15
C LEU A 152 -13.91 7.11 -6.87
N LYS A 153 -13.32 7.89 -5.97
CA LYS A 153 -12.78 7.42 -4.69
C LYS A 153 -13.07 8.41 -3.57
N THR A 154 -13.06 7.92 -2.33
CA THR A 154 -13.12 8.76 -1.12
C THR A 154 -11.82 8.56 -0.35
N ALA A 155 -11.20 9.66 0.07
CA ALA A 155 -10.02 9.64 0.93
C ALA A 155 -10.39 9.12 2.32
N LEU A 156 -9.52 8.29 2.89
CA LEU A 156 -9.63 7.87 4.28
C LEU A 156 -9.33 9.06 5.21
N LYS A 157 -10.05 9.07 6.33
CA LYS A 157 -9.93 10.09 7.37
C LYS A 157 -9.85 9.42 8.74
N SER A 158 -9.03 10.01 9.61
CA SER A 158 -9.13 9.82 11.06
C SER A 158 -10.06 10.88 11.66
N ASN A 159 -10.31 10.76 12.96
CA ASN A 159 -10.92 11.83 13.76
C ASN A 159 -10.17 13.18 13.68
N ASN A 160 -8.91 13.18 13.23
CA ASN A 160 -8.08 14.39 13.11
C ASN A 160 -8.03 14.95 11.68
N GLY A 161 -8.74 14.34 10.72
CA GLY A 161 -8.76 14.76 9.31
C GLY A 161 -8.23 13.70 8.35
N PHE A 162 -7.68 14.11 7.21
CA PHE A 162 -7.15 13.16 6.22
C PHE A 162 -5.98 12.34 6.77
N LEU A 163 -5.95 11.05 6.43
CA LEU A 163 -4.79 10.20 6.67
C LEU A 163 -3.73 10.48 5.59
N LEU A 164 -2.85 11.44 5.87
CA LEU A 164 -1.81 11.90 4.95
C LEU A 164 -0.59 10.99 5.00
N GLY A 165 -0.19 10.40 3.87
CA GLY A 165 0.97 9.52 3.85
C GLY A 165 0.92 8.42 2.81
N ALA A 166 1.74 7.40 3.02
CA ALA A 166 1.93 6.28 2.13
C ALA A 166 2.48 5.06 2.89
N ASN A 167 2.77 3.97 2.16
CA ASN A 167 3.33 2.72 2.69
C ASN A 167 2.67 2.29 4.01
N PRO A 168 1.33 2.15 4.02
CA PRO A 168 0.65 1.63 5.18
C PRO A 168 1.02 0.16 5.38
N PHE A 169 0.95 -0.32 6.61
CA PHE A 169 0.88 -1.72 6.97
C PHE A 169 -0.30 -1.88 7.91
N VAL A 170 -1.18 -2.84 7.62
CA VAL A 170 -2.42 -3.06 8.36
C VAL A 170 -2.48 -4.50 8.82
N GLN A 171 -2.83 -4.72 10.08
CA GLN A 171 -3.11 -6.04 10.61
C GLN A 171 -4.26 -5.97 11.60
N TRP A 172 -4.92 -7.10 11.84
CA TRP A 172 -5.88 -7.24 12.92
C TRP A 172 -5.15 -7.46 14.25
N ASN A 173 -5.56 -6.74 15.29
CA ASN A 173 -5.11 -6.96 16.65
C ASN A 173 -6.24 -7.60 17.46
N HIS A 174 -6.05 -8.85 17.89
CA HIS A 174 -7.11 -9.57 18.61
C HIS A 174 -7.33 -9.03 20.02
N LYS A 175 -6.27 -8.56 20.71
CA LYS A 175 -6.36 -8.03 22.09
C LYS A 175 -7.33 -6.83 22.19
N ILE A 176 -7.23 -5.88 21.26
CA ILE A 176 -8.14 -4.71 21.24
C ILE A 176 -9.30 -4.85 20.26
N SER A 177 -9.39 -5.98 19.55
CA SER A 177 -10.42 -6.28 18.56
C SER A 177 -10.59 -5.15 17.54
N LYS A 178 -9.46 -4.68 16.98
CA LYS A 178 -9.40 -3.61 15.97
C LYS A 178 -8.27 -3.87 14.98
N TYR A 179 -8.44 -3.35 13.78
CA TYR A 179 -7.34 -3.17 12.86
C TYR A 179 -6.40 -2.08 13.38
N VAL A 180 -5.11 -2.34 13.27
CA VAL A 180 -4.03 -1.41 13.55
C VAL A 180 -3.34 -1.12 12.22
N MET A 181 -3.22 0.16 11.88
CA MET A 181 -2.44 0.61 10.74
C MET A 181 -1.26 1.45 11.22
N VAL A 182 -0.05 1.08 10.79
CA VAL A 182 1.10 1.97 10.80
C VAL A 182 1.38 2.46 9.39
N TYR A 183 1.81 3.70 9.23
CA TYR A 183 2.10 4.26 7.92
C TYR A 183 3.10 5.39 8.07
N HIS A 184 3.88 5.68 7.02
CA HIS A 184 4.72 6.86 7.05
C HIS A 184 3.97 8.09 6.53
N LYS A 185 4.24 9.25 7.13
CA LYS A 185 3.79 10.53 6.60
C LYS A 185 4.90 11.13 5.77
N TRP A 186 4.55 11.75 4.64
CA TRP A 186 5.48 12.55 3.86
C TRP A 186 6.04 13.67 4.74
N GLY A 187 7.32 13.58 5.08
CA GLY A 187 7.93 14.32 6.20
C GLY A 187 8.76 13.43 7.14
N GLY A 188 8.67 12.11 7.01
CA GLY A 188 9.57 11.18 7.67
C GLY A 188 9.15 10.77 9.08
N THR A 189 7.84 10.79 9.37
CA THR A 189 7.31 10.28 10.64
C THR A 189 6.54 8.98 10.41
N ILE A 190 6.57 8.08 11.40
CA ILE A 190 5.70 6.91 11.43
C ILE A 190 4.52 7.22 12.33
N ARG A 191 3.33 7.04 11.79
CA ARG A 191 2.04 7.29 12.45
C ARG A 191 1.32 5.97 12.64
N CYS A 192 0.41 5.93 13.60
CA CYS A 192 -0.45 4.78 13.87
C CYS A 192 -1.91 5.20 14.04
N ALA A 193 -2.83 4.45 13.47
CA ALA A 193 -4.27 4.61 13.67
C ALA A 193 -4.94 3.25 13.86
N THR A 194 -6.13 3.24 14.49
CA THR A 194 -6.92 2.01 14.67
C THR A 194 -8.30 2.15 14.08
N SER A 195 -8.87 1.06 13.57
CA SER A 195 -10.22 1.03 13.02
C SER A 195 -10.92 -0.28 13.34
N PRO A 196 -12.23 -0.27 13.66
CA PRO A 196 -13.00 -1.52 13.79
C PRO A 196 -13.34 -2.15 12.42
N ASP A 197 -13.34 -1.38 11.33
CA ASP A 197 -13.96 -1.79 10.06
C ASP A 197 -13.21 -1.33 8.79
N LEU A 198 -11.98 -0.84 8.95
CA LEU A 198 -11.11 -0.29 7.89
C LEU A 198 -11.58 1.01 7.23
N ILE A 199 -12.76 1.52 7.60
CA ILE A 199 -13.35 2.75 7.04
C ILE A 199 -13.31 3.88 8.07
N HIS A 200 -13.71 3.59 9.32
CA HIS A 200 -13.77 4.56 10.39
C HIS A 200 -12.50 4.47 11.23
N TRP A 201 -11.57 5.41 11.04
CA TRP A 201 -10.31 5.43 11.78
C TRP A 201 -10.37 6.38 12.96
N GLY A 202 -9.91 5.91 14.13
CA GLY A 202 -9.67 6.77 15.28
C GLY A 202 -8.54 7.77 15.02
N SER A 203 -8.34 8.71 15.95
CA SER A 203 -7.22 9.67 15.89
C SER A 203 -5.89 8.95 15.71
N ASP A 204 -5.11 9.41 14.73
CA ASP A 204 -3.78 8.88 14.48
C ASP A 204 -2.77 9.51 15.47
N LYS A 205 -1.79 8.71 15.88
CA LYS A 205 -0.74 9.08 16.83
C LYS A 205 0.63 8.98 16.17
N GLU A 206 1.56 9.83 16.57
CA GLU A 206 2.97 9.64 16.21
C GLU A 206 3.56 8.48 17.00
N LEU A 207 4.24 7.58 16.30
CA LEU A 207 5.10 6.58 16.93
C LEU A 207 6.56 6.98 16.87
N LEU A 208 7.00 7.49 15.71
CA LEU A 208 8.37 7.94 15.47
C LEU A 208 8.38 9.24 14.69
N GLY A 209 9.24 10.17 15.10
CA GLY A 209 9.43 11.49 14.50
C GLY A 209 10.60 12.25 15.14
N GLY A 210 10.80 13.50 14.75
CA GLY A 210 11.91 14.34 15.21
C GLY A 210 13.01 14.49 14.15
N ASP A 211 14.27 14.36 14.57
CA ASP A 211 15.45 14.74 13.76
C ASP A 211 15.85 13.72 12.67
N ALA A 212 15.19 12.56 12.63
CA ALA A 212 15.46 11.51 11.66
C ALA A 212 14.27 11.32 10.71
N TYR A 213 14.53 10.69 9.57
CA TYR A 213 13.52 10.43 8.55
C TYR A 213 13.19 8.93 8.52
N TYR A 214 11.95 8.61 8.89
CA TYR A 214 11.45 7.24 9.05
C TYR A 214 10.49 6.84 7.92
N GLU A 215 10.67 5.64 7.37
CA GLU A 215 9.86 5.13 6.25
C GLU A 215 9.64 3.62 6.30
N TYR A 216 8.67 3.15 5.51
CA TYR A 216 8.34 1.73 5.31
C TYR A 216 8.09 0.96 6.62
N PRO A 217 7.12 1.41 7.46
CA PRO A 217 6.80 0.73 8.69
C PRO A 217 6.03 -0.58 8.43
N SER A 218 6.39 -1.63 9.14
CA SER A 218 5.65 -2.89 9.20
C SER A 218 5.56 -3.38 10.64
N LEU A 219 4.44 -4.01 11.00
CA LEU A 219 4.28 -4.64 12.30
C LEU A 219 4.39 -6.16 12.15
N MET A 220 5.09 -6.80 13.08
CA MET A 220 5.06 -8.25 13.21
C MET A 220 4.84 -8.63 14.66
N SER A 221 3.94 -9.59 14.90
CA SER A 221 3.85 -10.24 16.20
C SER A 221 4.99 -11.24 16.34
N PRO A 222 5.71 -11.27 17.47
CA PRO A 222 6.76 -12.25 17.73
C PRO A 222 6.22 -13.68 17.96
N GLU A 223 4.91 -13.85 18.20
CA GLU A 223 4.26 -15.13 18.54
C GLU A 223 3.42 -15.69 17.38
N GLU A 224 3.98 -15.75 16.16
CA GLU A 224 3.35 -16.43 15.00
C GLU A 224 1.90 -15.98 14.69
N GLY A 225 1.56 -14.72 15.01
CA GLY A 225 0.21 -14.18 14.81
C GLY A 225 -0.81 -14.54 15.91
N ILE A 226 -0.43 -15.33 16.93
CA ILE A 226 -1.24 -15.54 18.12
C ILE A 226 -1.04 -14.32 19.03
N THR A 227 -1.87 -13.31 18.82
CA THR A 227 -1.76 -11.98 19.46
C THR A 227 -2.24 -11.95 20.93
N THR A 228 -1.72 -12.86 21.76
CA THR A 228 -1.74 -12.72 23.23
C THR A 228 -0.56 -11.88 23.74
N ALA A 229 0.46 -11.67 22.92
CA ALA A 229 1.62 -10.85 23.27
C ALA A 229 1.24 -9.42 23.69
N ASN A 230 1.79 -8.96 24.81
CA ASN A 230 1.66 -7.57 25.29
C ASN A 230 2.47 -6.54 24.48
N TYR A 231 3.11 -6.98 23.39
CA TYR A 231 3.98 -6.14 22.58
C TYR A 231 3.96 -6.60 21.11
N THR A 232 4.29 -5.68 20.21
CA THR A 232 4.51 -5.94 18.79
C THR A 232 5.87 -5.38 18.37
N ARG A 233 6.45 -5.87 17.29
CA ARG A 233 7.70 -5.32 16.73
C ARG A 233 7.36 -4.43 15.54
N LEU A 234 7.79 -3.17 15.61
CA LEU A 234 7.79 -2.24 14.50
C LEU A 234 9.12 -2.34 13.78
N TYR A 235 9.08 -2.78 12.53
CA TYR A 235 10.19 -2.76 11.59
C TYR A 235 10.06 -1.54 10.70
N TYR A 236 11.16 -0.85 10.45
CA TYR A 236 11.14 0.35 9.64
C TYR A 236 12.53 0.67 9.10
N SER A 237 12.57 1.60 8.16
CA SER A 237 13.82 2.20 7.73
C SER A 237 14.00 3.59 8.34
N ARG A 238 15.25 3.91 8.71
CA ARG A 238 15.66 5.20 9.24
C ARG A 238 16.77 5.78 8.38
N LYS A 239 16.68 7.09 8.17
CA LYS A 239 17.73 7.91 7.57
C LYS A 239 18.05 9.07 8.50
N ALA A 240 19.29 9.56 8.47
CA ALA A 240 19.68 10.72 9.27
C ALA A 240 18.90 11.99 8.88
N SER A 241 18.51 12.12 7.61
CA SER A 241 17.62 13.14 7.09
C SER A 241 16.90 12.64 5.85
N LYS A 242 15.97 13.44 5.30
CA LYS A 242 15.28 13.13 4.05
C LYS A 242 16.25 12.99 2.87
N GLU A 243 17.32 13.77 2.85
CA GLU A 243 18.33 13.87 1.78
C GLU A 243 19.42 12.80 1.90
N SER A 244 19.58 12.20 3.08
CA SER A 244 20.57 11.13 3.29
C SER A 244 20.41 10.00 2.27
N THR A 245 21.51 9.47 1.76
CA THR A 245 21.49 8.28 0.89
C THR A 245 21.56 6.98 1.69
N GLN A 246 22.15 7.05 2.90
CA GLN A 246 22.22 5.91 3.80
C GLN A 246 20.86 5.67 4.48
N ARG A 247 20.42 4.42 4.41
CA ARG A 247 19.19 3.91 5.00
C ARG A 247 19.55 2.72 5.89
N ASN A 248 19.22 2.82 7.17
CA ASN A 248 19.36 1.73 8.14
C ASN A 248 18.01 1.05 8.32
N PHE A 249 18.00 -0.27 8.43
CA PHE A 249 16.82 -1.03 8.82
C PHE A 249 16.84 -1.22 10.34
N GLU A 250 15.78 -0.81 11.01
CA GLU A 250 15.67 -0.80 12.47
C GLU A 250 14.43 -1.57 12.91
N VAL A 251 14.48 -2.06 14.16
CA VAL A 251 13.36 -2.71 14.83
C VAL A 251 13.18 -2.09 16.20
N GLN A 252 11.92 -1.87 16.57
CA GLN A 252 11.55 -1.39 17.90
C GLN A 252 10.44 -2.24 18.48
N THR A 253 10.60 -2.65 19.73
CA THR A 253 9.51 -3.24 20.50
C THR A 253 8.54 -2.15 20.92
N LEU A 254 7.28 -2.31 20.54
CA LEU A 254 6.21 -1.44 20.96
C LEU A 254 5.32 -2.17 21.97
N ASN A 255 5.29 -1.67 23.20
CA ASN A 255 4.31 -2.05 24.21
C ASN A 255 3.05 -1.22 23.96
N VAL A 256 2.33 -1.54 22.88
CA VAL A 256 1.08 -0.85 22.56
C VAL A 256 -0.05 -1.84 22.74
N TRP A 257 -1.20 -1.31 23.14
CA TRP A 257 -2.52 -1.94 23.33
C TRP A 257 -2.79 -2.36 24.77
#